data_AF-A0A4Q0M4M5-F1
#
_entry.id   AF-A0A4Q0M4M5-F1
#
_cell.length_a   1.000
_cell.length_b   1.000
_cell.length_c   1.000
_cell.angle_alpha   90.00
_cell.angle_beta   90.00
_cell.angle_gamma   90.00
#
_symmetry.space_group_name_H-M   'P 1'
#
loop_
_entity.id
_entity.type
_entity.pdbx_description
1 polymer ?
#
loop_
_entity_poly.entity_id
_entity_poly.type
_entity_poly.pdbx_seq_one_letter_code
_entity_poly.pdbx_strand_id
1 'polypeptide(L)' 'MAIDKEEFKRKLGRRIEQLRTKSGLTLEQLGSLLDGKDRQFINRYEKYGANPTAYILVQIAEALNVSVDQLIDFSQLED' A
#
# COMPACT_ATOMS: atom_id res chain seq x y z
N MET A 1 -18.94 10.57 8.02
CA MET A 1 -19.34 9.30 7.40
C MET A 1 -18.32 8.27 7.85
N ALA A 2 -18.72 7.19 8.54
CA ALA A 2 -17.77 6.17 8.97
C ALA A 2 -17.25 5.46 7.71
N ILE A 3 -15.93 5.44 7.52
CA ILE A 3 -15.33 4.66 6.44
C ILE A 3 -15.56 3.19 6.78
N ASP A 4 -16.24 2.47 5.89
CA ASP A 4 -16.41 1.03 6.04
C ASP A 4 -15.05 0.34 5.99
N LYS A 5 -14.84 -0.66 6.85
CA LYS A 5 -13.53 -1.32 7.00
C LYS A 5 -13.13 -2.02 5.70
N GLU A 6 -14.08 -2.60 4.95
CA GLU A 6 -13.79 -3.23 3.67
C GLU A 6 -13.46 -2.19 2.60
N GLU A 7 -14.18 -1.07 2.59
CA GLU A 7 -13.90 0.06 1.71
C GLU A 7 -12.49 0.63 1.93
N PHE A 8 -12.09 0.83 3.20
CA PHE A 8 -10.75 1.30 3.56
C PHE A 8 -9.66 0.37 3.01
N LYS A 9 -9.79 -0.94 3.26
CA LYS A 9 -8.82 -1.95 2.81
C LYS A 9 -8.70 -1.99 1.29
N ARG A 10 -9.82 -1.88 0.58
CA ARG A 10 -9.84 -1.82 -0.90
C ARG A 10 -9.13 -0.57 -1.42
N LYS A 11 -9.45 0.61 -0.85
CA LYS A 11 -8.83 1.89 -1.25
C LYS A 11 -7.34 1.91 -0.96
N LEU A 12 -6.93 1.42 0.20
CA LEU A 12 -5.53 1.29 0.56
C LEU A 12 -4.75 0.37 -0.38
N GLY A 13 -5.31 -0.81 -0.71
CA GLY A 13 -4.70 -1.73 -1.67
C GLY A 13 -4.46 -1.10 -3.03
N ARG A 14 -5.50 -0.45 -3.60
CA ARG A 14 -5.37 0.29 -4.87
C ARG A 14 -4.34 1.41 -4.79
N ARG A 15 -4.28 2.13 -3.66
CA ARG A 15 -3.35 3.24 -3.48
C ARG A 15 -1.90 2.78 -3.42
N ILE A 16 -1.63 1.67 -2.73
CA ILE A 16 -0.31 1.03 -2.69
C ILE A 16 0.10 0.60 -4.10
N GLU A 17 -0.77 -0.06 -4.85
CA GLU A 17 -0.52 -0.48 -6.23
C GLU A 17 -0.22 0.71 -7.15
N GLN A 18 -1.03 1.77 -7.05
CA GLN A 18 -0.85 2.99 -7.83
C GLN A 18 0.51 3.65 -7.56
N LEU A 19 0.88 3.82 -6.30
CA LEU A 19 2.16 4.43 -5.94
C LEU A 19 3.34 3.53 -6.33
N ARG A 20 3.21 2.21 -6.13
CA ARG A 20 4.24 1.24 -6.54
C ARG A 20 4.50 1.29 -8.04
N THR A 21 3.44 1.30 -8.85
CA THR A 21 3.57 1.36 -10.32
C THR A 21 4.12 2.70 -10.80
N LYS A 22 3.73 3.82 -10.18
CA LYS A 22 4.32 5.15 -10.44
C LYS A 22 5.81 5.22 -10.10
N SER A 23 6.25 4.52 -9.06
CA SER A 23 7.65 4.39 -8.68
C SER A 23 8.43 3.36 -9.51
N GLY A 24 7.80 2.69 -10.48
CA GLY A 24 8.45 1.71 -11.36
C GLY A 24 8.85 0.40 -10.66
N LEU A 25 8.32 0.14 -9.46
CA LEU A 25 8.69 -1.03 -8.65
C LEU A 25 7.84 -2.25 -9.00
N THR A 26 8.47 -3.42 -9.07
CA THR A 26 7.78 -4.70 -9.04
C THR A 26 7.32 -5.06 -7.62
N LEU A 27 6.40 -6.01 -7.50
CA LEU A 27 5.97 -6.54 -6.19
C LEU A 27 7.16 -7.11 -5.39
N GLU A 28 8.12 -7.75 -6.07
CA GLU A 28 9.32 -8.34 -5.45
C GLU A 28 10.27 -7.26 -4.97
N GLN A 29 10.43 -6.17 -5.74
CA GLN A 29 11.25 -5.03 -5.34
C GLN A 29 10.64 -4.31 -4.13
N LEU A 30 9.33 -4.05 -4.15
CA LEU A 30 8.67 -3.45 -3.00
C LEU A 30 8.75 -4.35 -1.76
N GLY A 31 8.53 -5.67 -1.91
CA GLY A 31 8.70 -6.62 -0.82
C GLY A 31 10.11 -6.61 -0.22
N SER A 32 11.14 -6.55 -1.09
CA SER A 32 12.54 -6.49 -0.67
C SER A 32 12.85 -5.24 0.18
N LEU A 33 12.21 -4.11 -0.12
CA LEU A 33 12.35 -2.86 0.64
C LEU A 33 11.66 -2.90 2.01
N LEU A 34 10.71 -3.82 2.24
CA LEU A 34 9.97 -3.96 3.51
C LEU A 34 10.63 -4.98 4.47
N ASP A 35 11.94 -4.91 4.70
CA ASP A 35 12.69 -5.94 5.46
C ASP A 35 12.69 -7.32 4.78
N GLY A 36 12.82 -7.37 3.45
CA GLY A 36 12.92 -8.65 2.73
C GLY A 36 11.63 -9.47 2.71
N LYS A 37 10.46 -8.82 2.73
CA LYS A 37 9.16 -9.50 2.58
C LYS A 37 9.03 -10.09 1.19
N ASP A 38 8.27 -11.17 1.10
CA ASP A 38 8.04 -11.82 -0.19
C ASP A 38 6.99 -11.08 -1.02
N ARG A 39 6.93 -11.45 -2.30
CA ARG A 39 5.93 -10.95 -3.25
C ARG A 39 4.49 -11.16 -2.75
N GLN A 40 4.22 -12.26 -2.06
CA GLN A 40 2.88 -12.59 -1.59
C GLN A 40 2.41 -11.62 -0.51
N PHE A 41 3.31 -11.16 0.34
CA PHE A 41 3.02 -10.14 1.34
C PHE A 41 2.46 -8.87 0.70
N ILE A 42 3.12 -8.32 -0.33
CA ILE A 42 2.65 -7.12 -1.05
C ILE A 42 1.34 -7.40 -1.78
N ASN A 43 1.25 -8.51 -2.50
CA ASN A 43 0.05 -8.90 -3.24
C ASN A 43 -1.18 -9.05 -2.32
N ARG A 44 -0.99 -9.41 -1.04
CA ARG A 44 -2.05 -9.46 -0.04
C ARG A 44 -2.66 -8.08 0.23
N TYR A 45 -1.85 -7.04 0.28
CA TYR A 45 -2.33 -5.66 0.46
C TYR A 45 -3.02 -5.15 -0.80
N GLU A 46 -2.39 -5.34 -1.97
CA GLU A 46 -2.89 -4.79 -3.24
C GLU A 46 -4.20 -5.45 -3.69
N LYS A 47 -4.30 -6.80 -3.65
CA LYS A 47 -5.46 -7.53 -4.18
C LYS A 47 -6.54 -7.86 -3.16
N TYR A 48 -6.16 -8.24 -1.95
CA TYR A 48 -7.09 -8.85 -0.99
C TYR A 48 -7.50 -7.90 0.14
N GLY A 49 -6.98 -6.68 0.14
CA GLY A 49 -7.31 -5.67 1.13
C GLY A 49 -6.93 -6.12 2.54
N ALA A 50 -5.65 -6.11 2.86
CA ALA A 50 -5.17 -6.37 4.22
C ALA A 50 -5.25 -5.10 5.10
N ASN A 51 -5.41 -5.30 6.41
CA ASN A 51 -5.32 -4.24 7.41
C ASN A 51 -3.89 -4.24 8.00
N PRO A 52 -2.97 -3.42 7.47
CA PRO A 52 -1.61 -3.33 8.02
C PRO A 52 -1.66 -2.77 9.45
N THR A 53 -0.67 -3.16 10.26
CA THR A 53 -0.39 -2.41 11.48
C THR A 53 0.15 -1.02 11.11
N ALA A 54 0.13 -0.07 12.04
CA ALA A 54 0.71 1.25 11.81
C ALA A 54 2.19 1.17 11.38
N TYR A 55 2.95 0.22 11.95
CA TYR A 55 4.34 0.00 11.57
C TYR A 55 4.49 -0.41 10.09
N ILE A 56 3.68 -1.36 9.60
CA ILE A 56 3.71 -1.75 8.19
C ILE A 56 3.32 -0.59 7.27
N LEU A 57 2.37 0.26 7.67
CA LEU A 57 2.04 1.48 6.90
C LEU A 57 3.23 2.42 6.76
N VAL A 58 3.99 2.64 7.84
CA VAL A 58 5.20 3.45 7.82
C VAL A 58 6.24 2.84 6.88
N GLN A 59 6.49 1.53 6.98
CA GLN A 59 7.45 0.86 6.10
C GLN A 59 7.05 0.95 4.62
N ILE A 60 5.77 0.78 4.31
CA ILE A 60 5.26 0.92 2.93
C ILE A 60 5.43 2.35 2.42
N ALA A 61 5.13 3.35 3.25
CA ALA A 61 5.32 4.75 2.89
C ALA A 61 6.79 5.07 2.61
N GLU A 62 7.69 4.63 3.49
CA GLU A 62 9.15 4.78 3.33
C GLU A 62 9.66 4.10 2.05
N ALA A 63 9.26 2.84 1.81
CA ALA A 63 9.67 2.09 0.62
C ALA A 63 9.16 2.70 -0.70
N LEU A 64 8.01 3.39 -0.66
CA LEU A 64 7.44 4.11 -1.79
C LEU A 64 7.91 5.57 -1.87
N ASN A 65 8.77 6.02 -0.95
CA ASN A 65 9.26 7.38 -0.83
C ASN A 65 8.13 8.43 -0.74
N VAL A 66 7.11 8.13 0.07
CA VAL A 66 5.99 9.02 0.39
C VAL A 66 5.78 9.10 1.89
N SER A 67 4.97 10.06 2.33
CA SER A 67 4.49 10.12 3.71
C SER A 67 3.28 9.20 3.93
N VAL A 68 2.99 8.86 5.20
CA VAL A 68 1.81 8.05 5.55
C VAL A 68 0.52 8.76 5.17
N ASP A 69 0.44 10.09 5.29
CA ASP A 69 -0.72 10.87 4.86
C ASP A 69 -0.98 10.76 3.35
N GLN A 70 0.07 10.83 2.52
CA GLN A 70 -0.05 10.62 1.08
C GLN A 70 -0.45 9.19 0.71
N LEU A 71 -0.03 8.20 1.52
CA LEU A 71 -0.38 6.79 1.35
C LEU A 71 -1.85 6.50 1.66
N ILE A 72 -2.45 7.24 2.62
CA ILE A 72 -3.87 7.08 3.00
C ILE A 72 -4.79 8.14 2.39
N ASP A 73 -4.24 9.07 1.59
CA ASP A 73 -5.03 10.02 0.80
C ASP A 73 -5.66 9.34 -0.42
N PHE A 74 -6.90 8.89 -0.22
CA PHE A 74 -7.69 8.22 -1.25
C PHE A 74 -8.34 9.19 -2.25
N SER A 75 -8.21 10.50 -2.08
CA SER A 75 -8.69 11.48 -3.07
C SER A 75 -7.88 11.46 -4.36
N GLN A 76 -6.66 10.91 -4.29
CA GLN A 76 -5.69 10.79 -5.40
C GLN A 76 -5.75 9.44 -6.13
N LEU A 77 -6.75 8.60 -5.82
CA LEU A 77 -6.97 7.34 -6.51
C LEU A 77 -7.39 7.60 -7.95
N GLU A 78 -6.65 7.03 -8.89
CA GLU A 78 -7.04 7.01 -10.30
C GLU A 78 -8.12 5.92 -10.50
N ASP A 79 -9.03 6.15 -11.46
CA ASP A 79 -10.12 5.22 -11.80
C ASP A 79 -9.62 3.91 -12.43
#